data_AF-A0A7C1BP82-F1
#
_entry.id   AF-A0A7C1BP82-F1
#
_cell.length_a   1.000
_cell.length_b   1.000
_cell.length_c   1.000
_cell.angle_alpha   90.00
_cell.angle_beta   90.00
_cell.angle_gamma   90.00
#
_symmetry.space_group_name_H-M   'P 1'
#
loop_
_entity.id
_entity.type
_entity.pdbx_description
1 polymer ?
#
loop_
_entity_poly.entity_id
_entity_poly.type
_entity_poly.pdbx_seq_one_letter_code
_entity_poly.pdbx_strand_id
1 'polypeptide(L)' 'MVEYVNIPIPKPLYNRLAESLKGSGYRSVTEYVIYLIRKHLPDLESKDMERRLRALGYIE' A
#
# COMPACT_ATOMS: atom_id res chain seq x y z
N MET A 1 -8.10 15.01 -15.45
CA MET A 1 -7.11 15.31 -14.38
C MET A 1 -7.25 14.21 -13.35
N VAL A 2 -6.15 13.66 -12.80
CA VAL A 2 -6.27 12.65 -11.73
C VAL A 2 -6.54 13.41 -10.42
N GLU A 3 -7.61 13.05 -9.73
CA GLU A 3 -7.92 13.59 -8.41
C GLU A 3 -7.19 12.78 -7.33
N TYR A 4 -6.56 13.48 -6.39
CA TYR A 4 -5.81 12.87 -5.31
C TYR A 4 -6.51 13.11 -3.98
N VAL A 5 -6.41 12.11 -3.10
CA VAL A 5 -6.93 12.19 -1.72
C VAL A 5 -5.78 12.19 -0.72
N ASN A 6 -5.99 12.84 0.43
CA ASN A 6 -5.03 12.85 1.52
C ASN A 6 -5.31 11.70 2.49
N ILE A 7 -4.28 10.91 2.80
CA ILE A 7 -4.34 9.84 3.80
C ILE A 7 -3.51 10.27 5.00
N PRO A 8 -4.11 10.46 6.19
CA PRO A 8 -3.34 10.77 7.39
C PRO A 8 -2.52 9.54 7.80
N ILE A 9 -1.19 9.70 7.86
CA ILE A 9 -0.25 8.66 8.29
C ILE A 9 0.50 9.19 9.52
N PRO A 10 0.62 8.39 10.60
CA PRO A 10 1.45 8.79 11.74
C PRO A 10 2.86 9.15 11.29
N LYS A 11 3.34 10.35 11.65
CA LYS A 11 4.68 10.84 11.29
C LYS A 11 5.80 9.81 11.55
N PRO A 12 5.82 9.09 12.69
CA PRO A 12 6.86 8.09 12.92
C PRO A 12 6.86 6.96 11.88
N LEU A 13 5.68 6.51 11.44
CA LEU A 13 5.54 5.46 10.44
C LEU A 13 6.02 5.95 9.07
N TYR A 14 5.58 7.14 8.68
CA TYR A 14 5.98 7.76 7.42
C TYR A 14 7.51 7.95 7.35
N ASN A 15 8.12 8.46 8.42
CA ASN A 15 9.56 8.70 8.46
C ASN A 15 10.35 7.40 8.38
N ARG A 16 9.95 6.36 9.13
CA ARG A 16 10.58 5.03 9.04
C ARG A 16 10.52 4.49 7.61
N LEU A 17 9.36 4.61 6.97
CA LEU A 17 9.19 4.17 5.59
C LEU A 17 10.06 4.98 4.61
N ALA A 18 10.11 6.31 4.76
CA ALA A 18 10.95 7.18 3.95
C ALA A 18 12.44 6.82 4.07
N GLU A 19 12.92 6.56 5.28
CA GLU A 19 14.29 6.11 5.53
C GLU A 19 14.57 4.75 4.87
N SER A 20 13.66 3.79 5.00
CA SER A 20 13.80 2.47 4.37
C SER A 20 13.81 2.51 2.84
N LEU A 21 13.24 3.57 2.23
CA LEU A 21 13.24 3.75 0.78
C LEU A 21 14.50 4.47 0.25
N LYS A 22 15.39 4.97 1.12
CA LYS A 22 16.64 5.59 0.67
C LYS A 22 17.50 4.57 -0.07
N GLY A 23 17.98 4.95 -1.26
CA GLY A 23 18.75 4.05 -2.14
C GLY A 23 17.90 3.04 -2.92
N SER A 24 16.57 3.06 -2.76
CA SER A 24 15.65 2.32 -3.64
C SER A 24 15.39 3.08 -4.94
N GLY A 25 14.73 2.43 -5.90
CA GLY A 25 14.28 3.05 -7.15
C GLY A 25 13.02 3.92 -7.01
N TYR A 26 12.42 4.02 -5.82
CA TYR A 26 11.22 4.82 -5.60
C TYR A 26 11.57 6.29 -5.37
N ARG A 27 10.86 7.18 -6.04
CA ARG A 27 11.05 8.64 -5.98
C ARG A 27 10.38 9.27 -4.77
N SER A 28 9.43 8.57 -4.13
CA SER A 28 8.73 9.04 -2.94
C SER A 28 8.05 7.91 -2.17
N VAL A 29 7.72 8.18 -0.91
CA VAL A 29 6.84 7.31 -0.12
C VAL A 29 5.48 7.13 -0.79
N THR A 30 4.92 8.20 -1.36
CA THR A 30 3.63 8.16 -2.06
C THR A 30 3.66 7.21 -3.25
N GLU A 31 4.73 7.22 -4.06
CA GLU A 31 4.89 6.29 -5.17
C GLU A 31 4.91 4.83 -4.70
N TYR A 32 5.63 4.56 -3.62
CA TYR A 32 5.68 3.23 -3.02
C TYR A 32 4.32 2.78 -2.48
N VAL A 33 3.58 3.66 -1.81
CA VAL A 33 2.22 3.36 -1.32
C VAL A 33 1.27 3.10 -2.48
N ILE A 34 1.33 3.88 -3.55
CA ILE A 34 0.53 3.64 -4.77
C ILE A 34 0.86 2.28 -5.37
N TYR A 35 2.14 1.91 -5.43
CA TYR A 35 2.56 0.59 -5.89
C TYR A 35 1.98 -0.53 -5.02
N LEU A 36 2.06 -0.42 -3.69
CA LEU A 36 1.49 -1.41 -2.77
C LEU A 36 -0.02 -1.58 -2.97
N ILE A 37 -0.76 -0.46 -3.08
CA ILE A 37 -2.20 -0.50 -3.34
C ILE A 37 -2.46 -1.24 -4.66
N ARG A 38 -1.80 -0.87 -5.75
CA ARG A 38 -1.97 -1.54 -7.05
C ARG A 38 -1.64 -3.02 -7.02
N LYS A 39 -0.63 -3.40 -6.24
CA LYS A 39 -0.19 -4.78 -6.10
C LYS A 39 -1.23 -5.64 -5.36
N HIS A 40 -1.83 -5.12 -4.30
CA HIS A 40 -2.70 -5.89 -3.40
C HIS A 40 -4.21 -5.71 -3.67
N LEU A 41 -4.62 -4.65 -4.36
CA LEU A 41 -6.02 -4.40 -4.70
C LEU A 41 -6.70 -5.56 -5.44
N PRO A 42 -6.07 -6.24 -6.42
CA PRO A 42 -6.71 -7.37 -7.10
C PRO A 42 -7.10 -8.52 -6.16
N ASP A 43 -6.30 -8.77 -5.12
CA ASP A 43 -6.60 -9.81 -4.14
C ASP A 43 -7.78 -9.40 -3.24
N LEU A 44 -7.85 -8.11 -2.88
CA LEU A 44 -8.97 -7.55 -2.11
C LEU A 44 -10.29 -7.52 -2.89
N GLU A 45 -10.22 -7.35 -4.22
CA GLU A 45 -11.35 -7.35 -5.15
C GLU A 45 -11.73 -8.76 -5.65
N SER A 46 -10.99 -9.78 -5.24
CA SER A 46 -11.23 -11.17 -5.65
C SER A 46 -12.66 -11.63 -5.32
N LYS A 47 -13.30 -12.30 -6.28
CA LYS A 47 -14.58 -13.00 -6.08
C LYS A 47 -14.41 -14.33 -5.36
N ASP A 48 -13.21 -14.89 -5.37
CA ASP A 48 -12.84 -16.04 -4.56
C ASP A 48 -12.76 -15.60 -3.09
N MET A 49 -13.63 -16.18 -2.26
CA MET A 49 -13.79 -15.82 -0.85
C MET A 49 -12.53 -16.11 -0.04
N GLU A 50 -11.88 -17.24 -0.27
CA GLU A 50 -10.68 -17.63 0.46
C GLU A 50 -9.55 -16.65 0.16
N ARG A 51 -9.32 -16.37 -1.12
CA ARG A 51 -8.30 -15.40 -1.55
C ARG A 51 -8.54 -14.01 -0.94
N ARG A 52 -9.79 -13.55 -0.93
CA ARG A 52 -10.15 -12.25 -0.36
C ARG A 52 -9.96 -12.22 1.16
N LEU A 53 -10.38 -13.26 1.87
CA LEU A 53 -10.22 -13.35 3.33
C LEU A 53 -8.74 -13.38 3.73
N ARG A 54 -7.91 -14.08 2.97
CA ARG A 54 -6.45 -14.11 3.15
C ARG A 54 -5.84 -12.72 2.96
N ALA A 55 -6.23 -12.01 1.90
CA ALA A 55 -5.75 -10.65 1.62
C ALA A 55 -6.16 -9.63 2.69
N LEU A 56 -7.31 -9.83 3.33
CA LEU A 56 -7.80 -9.02 4.45
C LEU A 56 -7.17 -9.41 5.80
N GLY A 57 -6.40 -10.50 5.85
CA GLY A 57 -5.76 -11.00 7.07
C GLY A 57 -6.68 -11.78 8.01
N TYR A 58 -7.82 -12.29 7.52
CA TYR A 58 -8.73 -13.12 8.33
C TYR A 58 -8.30 -14.58 8.42
N ILE A 59 -7.47 -15.06 7.49
CA ILE A 59 -6.98 -16.44 7.41
C ILE A 59 -5.51 -16.46 6.97
N GLU A 60 -4.74 -17.42 7.49
CA GLU A 60 -3.29 -17.61 7.24
C GLU A 60 -2.96 -18.58 6.10
#